data_AF-S7U5Z0-F1
#
_entry.id   AF-S7U5Z0-F1
#
_cell.length_a   1.000
_cell.length_b   1.000
_cell.length_c   1.000
_cell.angle_alpha   90.00
_cell.angle_beta   90.00
_cell.angle_gamma   90.00
#
_symmetry.space_group_name_H-M   'P 1'
#
loop_
_entity.id
_entity.type
_entity.pdbx_description
1 polymer ?
#
loop_
_entity_poly.entity_id
_entity_poly.type
_entity_poly.pdbx_seq_one_letter_code
_entity_poly.pdbx_strand_id
1 'polypeptide(L)'
;MNIPMYIVDAFTDRPFAGNPAAVCLLPQPARDEWMQRVAAEMNLSETAFLVPHEGGYRLRWFTPKAEVDLCGHATLASAHVLWERGEHRRDEAIAFFTNSGVLTAVNNDGWIRLDFPNEAPMLDESPPAVLTDAWR
;
A
#
# COMPACT_ATOMS: atom_id res chain seq x y z
N MET A 1 22.18 8.40 -5.39
CA MET A 1 21.06 8.90 -4.57
C MET A 1 20.67 7.79 -3.62
N ASN A 2 20.54 8.07 -2.32
CA ASN A 2 20.20 7.08 -1.30
C ASN A 2 18.70 7.17 -1.02
N ILE A 3 17.95 6.08 -1.21
CA ILE A 3 16.50 6.04 -1.00
C ILE A 3 16.23 5.19 0.25
N PRO A 4 15.64 5.77 1.32
CA PRO A 4 15.23 5.00 2.47
C PRO A 4 14.17 3.97 2.09
N MET A 5 14.39 2.73 2.52
CA MET A 5 13.46 1.62 2.35
C MET A 5 13.27 0.93 3.70
N TYR A 6 12.02 0.58 3.99
CA TYR A 6 11.61 -0.12 5.20
C TYR A 6 10.83 -1.36 4.82
N ILE A 7 10.99 -2.45 5.59
CA ILE A 7 10.15 -3.63 5.48
C ILE A 7 9.26 -3.64 6.73
N VAL A 8 7.95 -3.69 6.53
CA VAL A 8 6.96 -3.64 7.60
C VAL A 8 5.98 -4.78 7.44
N ASP A 9 5.76 -5.50 8.53
CA ASP A 9 4.76 -6.56 8.65
C ASP A 9 3.41 -5.93 9.05
N ALA A 10 2.47 -5.83 8.12
CA ALA A 10 1.15 -5.27 8.38
C ALA A 10 0.23 -6.28 9.10
N PHE A 11 -0.73 -5.77 9.87
CA PHE A 11 -1.71 -6.56 10.66
C PHE A 11 -1.08 -7.45 11.75
N THR A 12 0.06 -7.05 12.28
CA THR A 12 0.69 -7.74 13.40
C THR A 12 1.44 -6.77 14.31
N ASP A 13 1.67 -7.18 15.55
CA ASP A 13 2.47 -6.50 16.57
C ASP A 13 3.82 -7.19 16.81
N ARG A 14 4.14 -8.24 16.04
CA ARG A 14 5.37 -9.02 16.16
C ARG A 14 6.02 -9.28 14.80
N PRO A 15 7.35 -9.35 14.72
CA PRO A 15 8.04 -9.67 13.46
C PRO A 15 7.68 -11.05 12.92
N PHE A 16 7.81 -11.22 11.59
CA PHE A 16 7.63 -12.48 10.86
C PHE A 16 6.20 -13.03 10.90
N ALA A 17 5.22 -12.15 11.06
CA ALA A 17 3.80 -12.46 11.02
C ALA A 17 3.07 -11.42 10.16
N GLY A 18 1.75 -11.59 9.96
CA GLY A 18 1.00 -10.63 9.15
C GLY A 18 1.38 -10.67 7.66
N ASN A 19 1.32 -9.52 6.99
CA ASN A 19 1.64 -9.41 5.56
C ASN A 19 2.77 -8.39 5.33
N PRO A 20 3.97 -8.82 4.89
CA PRO A 20 5.10 -7.95 4.70
C PRO A 20 4.95 -7.06 3.46
N ALA A 21 5.28 -5.77 3.60
CA ALA A 21 5.41 -4.83 2.49
C ALA A 21 6.72 -4.05 2.60
N ALA A 22 7.38 -3.81 1.46
CA ALA A 22 8.46 -2.83 1.38
C ALA A 22 7.86 -1.43 1.18
N VAL A 23 8.43 -0.41 1.81
CA VAL A 23 8.01 0.99 1.71
C VAL A 23 9.22 1.84 1.37
N CYS A 24 9.20 2.50 0.21
CA CYS A 24 10.23 3.40 -0.26
C CYS A 24 9.79 4.86 -0.10
N LEU A 25 10.60 5.68 0.56
CA LEU A 25 10.37 7.13 0.66
C LEU A 25 11.18 7.85 -0.42
N LEU A 26 10.49 8.30 -1.46
CA LEU A 26 11.11 8.96 -2.61
C LEU A 26 11.02 10.50 -2.46
N PRO A 27 12.11 11.24 -2.72
CA PRO A 27 12.07 12.71 -2.71
C PRO A 27 11.31 13.30 -3.91
N GLN A 28 11.17 12.52 -4.99
CA GLN A 28 10.51 12.90 -6.23
C GLN A 28 10.01 11.64 -6.97
N PRO A 29 9.09 11.76 -7.93
CA PRO A 29 8.63 10.61 -8.70
C PRO A 29 9.78 9.87 -9.40
N ALA A 30 9.78 8.55 -9.30
CA ALA A 30 10.69 7.67 -10.03
C ALA A 30 10.03 7.14 -11.31
N ARG A 31 10.85 6.64 -12.24
CA ARG A 31 10.38 5.98 -13.45
C ARG A 31 9.73 4.64 -13.10
N ASP A 32 8.63 4.30 -13.78
CA ASP A 32 7.85 3.08 -13.58
C ASP A 32 8.72 1.82 -13.72
N GLU A 33 9.58 1.77 -14.73
CA GLU A 33 10.53 0.68 -14.94
C GLU A 33 11.46 0.48 -13.73
N TRP A 34 11.90 1.57 -13.10
CA TRP A 34 12.76 1.48 -11.93
C TRP A 34 11.98 0.96 -10.71
N MET A 35 10.77 1.47 -10.47
CA MET A 35 9.91 1.01 -9.38
C MET A 35 9.56 -0.48 -9.54
N GLN A 36 9.23 -0.90 -10.76
CA GLN A 36 8.97 -2.31 -11.09
C GLN A 36 10.20 -3.20 -10.84
N ARG A 37 11.40 -2.74 -11.21
CA ARG A 37 12.65 -3.48 -10.97
C ARG A 37 12.97 -3.60 -9.47
N VAL A 38 12.73 -2.53 -8.70
CA VAL A 38 12.89 -2.57 -7.25
C VAL A 38 11.90 -3.54 -6.62
N ALA A 39 10.62 -3.51 -7.01
CA ALA A 39 9.62 -4.43 -6.50
C ALA A 39 9.95 -5.90 -6.85
N ALA A 40 10.46 -6.14 -8.06
CA ALA A 40 10.93 -7.46 -8.47
C ALA A 40 12.13 -7.94 -7.65
N GLU A 41 13.09 -7.06 -7.36
CA GLU A 41 14.25 -7.37 -6.51
C GLU A 41 13.85 -7.67 -5.06
N MET A 42 12.90 -6.90 -4.51
CA MET A 42 12.41 -7.11 -3.14
C MET A 42 11.62 -8.41 -2.98
N ASN A 43 10.93 -8.83 -4.04
CA ASN A 43 10.19 -10.10 -4.09
C ASN A 43 9.25 -10.34 -2.89
N LEU A 44 8.66 -9.26 -2.38
CA LEU A 44 7.56 -9.29 -1.40
C LEU A 44 6.22 -9.24 -2.14
N SER A 45 5.11 -9.39 -1.40
CA SER A 45 3.76 -9.23 -1.94
C SER A 45 3.65 -7.90 -2.71
N GLU A 46 4.00 -6.80 -2.05
CA GLU A 46 4.01 -5.46 -2.63
C GLU A 46 5.16 -4.61 -2.11
N THR A 47 5.62 -3.71 -2.99
CA THR A 47 6.48 -2.58 -2.65
C THR A 47 5.72 -1.29 -2.90
N ALA A 48 5.55 -0.50 -1.84
CA ALA A 48 4.96 0.83 -1.85
C ALA A 48 6.02 1.90 -2.12
N PHE A 49 5.67 2.88 -2.95
CA PHE A 49 6.51 4.05 -3.24
C PHE A 49 5.74 5.31 -2.88
N LEU A 50 6.28 6.07 -1.92
CA LEU A 50 5.72 7.33 -1.43
C LEU A 50 6.51 8.51 -2.00
N VAL A 51 5.79 9.52 -2.48
CA VAL A 51 6.36 10.82 -2.87
C VAL A 51 5.56 11.93 -2.17
N PRO A 52 6.21 12.91 -1.52
CA PRO A 52 5.51 14.07 -0.97
C PRO A 52 4.64 14.76 -2.02
N HIS A 53 3.42 15.15 -1.62
CA HIS A 53 2.47 15.86 -2.45
C HIS A 53 1.78 16.97 -1.65
N GLU A 54 1.19 17.94 -2.33
CA GLU A 54 0.38 18.94 -1.66
C GLU A 54 -0.80 18.24 -0.95
N GLY A 55 -0.92 18.46 0.35
CA GLY A 55 -1.97 17.83 1.17
C GLY A 55 -1.73 16.37 1.56
N GLY A 56 -0.57 15.77 1.26
CA GLY A 56 -0.26 14.40 1.69
C GLY A 56 0.85 13.74 0.87
N TYR A 57 0.59 12.54 0.35
CA TYR A 57 1.58 11.75 -0.38
C TYR A 57 0.97 11.09 -1.61
N ARG A 58 1.69 11.11 -2.74
CA ARG A 58 1.40 10.16 -3.82
C ARG A 58 1.88 8.78 -3.42
N LEU A 59 1.03 7.79 -3.61
CA LEU A 59 1.32 6.41 -3.25
C LEU A 59 1.01 5.50 -4.44
N ARG A 60 2.00 4.69 -4.82
CA ARG A 60 1.90 3.64 -5.84
C ARG A 60 2.39 2.33 -5.26
N TRP A 61 1.85 1.21 -5.76
CA TRP A 61 2.23 -0.13 -5.31
C TRP A 61 2.58 -1.01 -6.48
N PHE A 62 3.66 -1.75 -6.32
CA PHE A 62 4.11 -2.71 -7.31
C PHE A 62 4.24 -4.07 -6.66
N THR A 63 3.64 -5.08 -7.27
CA THR A 63 4.03 -6.47 -7.08
C THR A 63 5.36 -6.71 -7.83
N PRO A 64 5.99 -7.88 -7.69
CA PRO A 64 7.17 -8.22 -8.49
C PRO A 64 6.95 -8.23 -10.00
N LYS A 65 5.68 -8.22 -10.47
CA LYS A 65 5.33 -8.39 -11.88
C LYS A 65 4.62 -7.20 -12.51
N ALA A 66 3.87 -6.43 -11.73
CA ALA A 66 3.05 -5.33 -12.22
C ALA A 66 2.72 -4.33 -11.12
N GLU A 67 2.37 -3.11 -11.53
CA GLU A 67 1.66 -2.15 -10.69
C GLU A 67 0.25 -2.65 -10.36
N VAL A 68 -0.24 -2.32 -9.17
CA VAL A 68 -1.62 -2.57 -8.75
C VAL A 68 -2.28 -1.26 -8.33
N ASP A 69 -3.56 -1.09 -8.66
CA ASP A 69 -4.28 0.17 -8.41
C ASP A 69 -4.66 0.38 -6.95
N LEU A 70 -4.76 -0.70 -6.16
CA LEU A 70 -5.11 -0.65 -4.74
C LEU A 70 -4.42 -1.74 -3.93
N CYS A 71 -3.80 -1.37 -2.81
CA CYS A 71 -3.26 -2.34 -1.86
C CYS A 71 -3.43 -1.89 -0.40
N GLY A 72 -4.24 -2.63 0.37
CA GLY A 72 -4.58 -2.27 1.74
C GLY A 72 -3.41 -2.32 2.72
N HIS A 73 -2.75 -3.47 2.82
CA HIS A 73 -1.71 -3.69 3.83
C HIS A 73 -0.45 -2.86 3.58
N ALA A 74 -0.07 -2.63 2.32
CA ALA A 74 1.04 -1.75 1.97
C ALA A 74 0.71 -0.27 2.21
N THR A 75 -0.57 0.13 2.17
CA THR A 75 -1.03 1.46 2.65
C THR A 75 -0.88 1.58 4.16
N LEU A 76 -1.24 0.53 4.91
CA LEU A 76 -1.07 0.49 6.37
C LEU A 76 0.41 0.59 6.74
N ALA A 77 1.27 -0.19 6.08
CA ALA A 77 2.72 -0.13 6.23
C ALA A 77 3.26 1.28 5.93
N SER A 78 2.77 1.91 4.87
CA SER A 78 3.15 3.28 4.49
C SER A 78 2.82 4.31 5.58
N ALA A 79 1.59 4.27 6.12
CA ALA A 79 1.18 5.15 7.21
C ALA A 79 2.01 4.91 8.48
N HIS A 80 2.28 3.65 8.82
CA HIS A 80 3.15 3.27 9.93
C HIS A 80 4.54 3.88 9.79
N VAL A 81 5.18 3.72 8.62
CA VAL A 81 6.51 4.31 8.36
C VAL A 81 6.48 5.82 8.50
N LEU A 82 5.51 6.53 7.92
CA LEU A 82 5.46 7.99 7.98
C LEU A 82 5.38 8.50 9.44
N TRP A 83 4.59 7.84 10.30
CA TRP A 83 4.49 8.22 11.71
C TRP A 83 5.68 7.80 12.57
N GLU A 84 6.27 6.62 12.35
CA GLU A 84 7.45 6.16 13.09
C GLU A 84 8.71 6.95 12.73
N ARG A 85 8.79 7.44 11.49
CA ARG A 85 9.91 8.26 11.02
C ARG A 85 9.74 9.76 11.30
N GLY A 86 8.56 10.18 11.76
CA GLY A 86 8.25 11.58 12.02
C GLY A 86 8.08 12.42 10.75
N GLU A 87 7.82 11.78 9.62
CA GLU A 87 7.56 12.44 8.32
C GLU A 87 6.15 13.03 8.27
N HIS A 88 5.21 12.46 9.03
CA HIS A 88 3.86 13.00 9.22
C HIS A 88 3.49 13.05 10.69
N ARG A 89 2.68 14.03 11.08
CA ARG A 89 2.22 14.17 12.46
C ARG A 89 1.20 13.08 12.80
N ARG A 90 1.27 12.55 14.03
CA ARG A 90 0.37 11.47 14.47
C ARG A 90 -1.06 11.92 14.73
N ASP A 91 -1.26 13.20 15.04
CA ASP A 91 -2.58 13.81 15.28
C ASP A 91 -3.28 14.30 13.99
N GLU A 92 -2.65 14.11 12.83
CA GLU A 92 -3.18 14.50 11.53
C GLU A 92 -3.48 13.26 10.68
N ALA A 93 -4.59 13.32 9.93
CA ALA A 93 -4.87 12.31 8.92
C ALA A 93 -3.82 12.38 7.79
N ILE A 94 -3.42 11.23 7.27
CA ILE A 94 -2.59 11.15 6.06
C ILE A 94 -3.52 10.94 4.87
N ALA A 95 -3.42 11.78 3.84
CA ALA A 95 -4.05 11.54 2.55
C ALA A 95 -3.05 10.91 1.58
N PHE A 96 -3.44 9.79 0.97
CA PHE A 96 -2.68 9.10 -0.07
C PHE A 96 -3.40 9.27 -1.41
N PHE A 97 -2.71 9.90 -2.36
CA PHE A 97 -3.20 10.12 -3.73
C PHE A 97 -2.74 8.96 -4.61
N THR A 98 -3.69 8.17 -5.08
CA THR A 98 -3.47 6.86 -5.74
C THR A 98 -4.25 6.79 -7.06
N ASN A 99 -4.05 5.73 -7.85
CA ASN A 99 -4.82 5.52 -9.09
C ASN A 99 -6.31 5.26 -8.81
N SER A 100 -6.63 4.65 -7.66
CA SER A 100 -8.01 4.43 -7.20
C SER A 100 -8.60 5.61 -6.41
N GLY A 101 -7.99 6.79 -6.50
CA GLY A 101 -8.43 8.00 -5.80
C GLY A 101 -7.69 8.25 -4.49
N VAL A 102 -8.32 9.01 -3.59
CA VAL A 102 -7.70 9.40 -2.31
C VAL A 102 -8.08 8.40 -1.23
N LEU A 103 -7.07 7.80 -0.61
CA LEU A 103 -7.21 6.99 0.60
C LEU A 103 -6.80 7.83 1.82
N THR A 104 -7.40 7.58 2.97
CA THR A 104 -6.97 8.25 4.21
C THR A 104 -6.56 7.26 5.28
N ALA A 105 -5.54 7.63 6.06
CA ALA A 105 -5.12 6.91 7.24
C ALA A 105 -5.16 7.82 8.46
N VAL A 106 -5.74 7.33 9.55
CA VAL A 106 -5.76 8.01 10.84
C VAL A 106 -5.13 7.15 11.91
N ASN A 107 -4.35 7.77 12.80
CA ASN A 107 -3.86 7.13 14.00
C ASN A 107 -5.00 7.12 15.03
N ASN A 108 -5.33 5.96 15.56
CA ASN A 108 -6.42 5.76 16.50
C ASN A 108 -5.91 4.96 17.70
N ASP A 109 -5.14 5.64 18.57
CA ASP A 109 -4.63 5.11 19.84
C ASP A 109 -3.93 3.75 19.70
N GLY A 110 -2.89 3.71 18.86
CA GLY A 110 -2.10 2.49 18.61
C GLY A 110 -2.64 1.63 17.47
N TRP A 111 -3.80 1.95 16.93
CA TRP A 111 -4.32 1.35 15.70
C TRP A 111 -4.18 2.31 14.51
N ILE A 112 -4.09 1.72 13.32
CA ILE A 112 -4.15 2.45 12.05
C ILE A 112 -5.50 2.13 11.42
N ARG A 113 -6.35 3.15 11.24
CA ARG A 113 -7.59 3.00 10.48
C ARG A 113 -7.39 3.58 9.09
N LEU A 114 -7.72 2.77 8.09
CA LEU A 114 -7.75 3.18 6.69
C LEU A 114 -9.20 3.39 6.23
N ASP A 115 -9.41 4.38 5.39
CA ASP A 115 -10.67 4.60 4.67
C ASP A 115 -10.45 4.36 3.18
N PHE A 116 -11.23 3.43 2.62
CA PHE A 116 -11.14 3.00 1.23
C PHE A 116 -12.42 3.38 0.47
N PRO A 117 -12.32 3.66 -0.84
CA PRO A 117 -13.51 3.83 -1.66
C PRO A 117 -14.37 2.57 -1.61
N ASN A 118 -15.67 2.75 -1.38
CA ASN A 118 -16.63 1.67 -1.43
C ASN A 118 -16.97 1.38 -2.90
N GLU A 119 -16.22 0.45 -3.51
CA GLU A 119 -16.58 -0.10 -4.81
C GLU A 119 -17.64 -1.18 -4.63
N ALA A 120 -18.88 -0.86 -5.03
CA ALA A 120 -19.98 -1.82 -4.96
C ALA A 120 -19.64 -3.05 -5.82
N PRO A 121 -19.80 -4.28 -5.28
CA PRO A 121 -19.54 -5.47 -6.08
C PRO A 121 -20.51 -5.50 -7.26
N MET A 122 -19.97 -5.74 -8.45
CA MET A 122 -20.79 -6.06 -9.62
C MET A 122 -21.14 -7.54 -9.59
N LEU A 123 -22.41 -7.85 -9.80
CA LEU A 123 -22.84 -9.23 -10.02
C LEU A 123 -22.21 -9.73 -11.32
N ASP A 124 -21.43 -10.81 -11.22
CA ASP A 124 -21.01 -11.56 -12.39
C ASP A 124 -22.12 -12.57 -12.73
N GLU A 125 -22.86 -12.31 -13.81
CA GLU A 125 -23.93 -13.19 -14.29
C GLU A 125 -23.40 -14.46 -14.97
N SER A 126 -22.10 -14.58 -15.20
CA SER A 126 -21.47 -15.73 -15.85
C SER A 126 -20.19 -16.15 -15.11
N PRO A 127 -20.31 -16.59 -13.85
CA PRO A 127 -19.15 -17.03 -13.09
C PRO A 127 -18.45 -18.20 -13.80
N PRO A 128 -17.11 -18.28 -13.75
CA PRO A 128 -16.35 -19.37 -14.34
C PRO A 128 -16.90 -20.75 -13.94
N ALA A 129 -17.03 -21.67 -14.89
CA ALA A 129 -17.60 -23.01 -14.66
C ALA A 129 -16.92 -23.78 -13.52
N VAL A 130 -15.62 -23.54 -13.30
CA VAL A 130 -14.84 -24.12 -12.19
C VAL A 130 -15.41 -23.78 -10.80
N LEU A 131 -16.09 -22.63 -10.66
CA LEU A 131 -16.73 -22.21 -9.42
C LEU A 131 -18.13 -22.82 -9.24
N THR A 132 -18.80 -23.19 -10.33
CA THR A 132 -20.15 -23.80 -10.30
C THR A 132 -20.12 -25.32 -10.11
N ASP A 133 -19.05 -25.98 -10.56
CA ASP A 133 -18.89 -27.44 -10.45
C ASP A 133 -18.43 -27.89 -9.05
N ALA A 134 -17.89 -26.99 -8.23
CA ALA A 134 -17.45 -27.27 -6.86
C ALA A 134 -18.60 -27.53 -5.85
N TRP A 135 -19.85 -27.33 -6.28
CA TRP A 135 -21.06 -27.50 -5.45
C TRP A 135 -21.95 -28.69 -5.89
N ARG A 136 -21.46 -29.54 -6.80
CA ARG A 136 -22.07 -30.82 -7.19
C ARG A 136 -21.41 -31.98 -6.46
#